data_AF-A0A7S4CGU4-F1
#
_entry.id   AF-A0A7S4CGU4-F1
#
_cell.length_a   1.000
_cell.length_b   1.000
_cell.length_c   1.000
_cell.angle_alpha   90.00
_cell.angle_beta   90.00
_cell.angle_gamma   90.00
#
_symmetry.space_group_name_H-M   'P 1'
#
loop_
_entity.id
_entity.type
_entity.pdbx_description
1 polymer ?
#
loop_
_entity_poly.entity_id
_entity_poly.type
_entity_poly.pdbx_seq_one_letter_code
_entity_poly.pdbx_strand_id
1 'polypeptide(L)'
;HLAYEVFLGTVGFLVSVMYHTEEILDMQWFGMNDGNWHRMDNIFAIQGFTSLWVLFMNNTPKVDEFLRWTLMFLVIWFQERGPWHLENAVMPVVLAAAMCLGKYLYLGHPPRFLNQKPFWIGLGMLGAGLCCFIRGLDDKHDYLRICHSLWHGFVSIAGYFFWHRMDRHVGDGKDSRMTV
;
A
#
# COMPACT_ATOMS: atom_id res chain seq x y z
N HIS A 1 7.26 -15.39 1.02
CA HIS A 1 6.18 -14.38 1.05
C HIS A 1 6.68 -13.05 1.59
N LEU A 2 7.16 -12.94 2.84
CA LEU A 2 7.54 -11.68 3.52
C LEU A 2 8.61 -10.79 2.83
N ALA A 3 9.53 -11.37 2.05
CA ALA A 3 10.68 -10.64 1.51
C ALA A 3 10.29 -9.48 0.59
N TYR A 4 9.22 -9.64 -0.19
CA TYR A 4 8.76 -8.62 -1.14
C TYR A 4 8.18 -7.40 -0.40
N GLU A 5 7.35 -7.63 0.60
CA GLU A 5 6.71 -6.58 1.40
C GLU A 5 7.70 -5.87 2.32
N VAL A 6 8.67 -6.60 2.89
CA VAL A 6 9.78 -5.98 3.64
C VAL A 6 10.64 -5.12 2.72
N PHE A 7 10.95 -5.59 1.51
CA PHE A 7 11.66 -4.80 0.51
C PHE A 7 10.88 -3.53 0.16
N LEU A 8 9.59 -3.65 -0.20
CA LEU A 8 8.76 -2.50 -0.54
C LEU A 8 8.66 -1.50 0.62
N GLY A 9 8.44 -1.98 1.85
CA GLY A 9 8.33 -1.13 3.03
C GLY A 9 9.64 -0.41 3.35
N THR A 10 10.77 -1.11 3.24
CA THR A 10 12.10 -0.55 3.53
C THR A 10 12.50 0.48 2.48
N VAL A 11 12.40 0.11 1.20
CA VAL A 11 12.77 1.01 0.10
C VAL A 11 11.80 2.18 0.00
N GLY A 12 10.50 1.93 0.15
CA GLY A 12 9.49 2.99 0.20
C GLY A 12 9.75 3.99 1.32
N PHE A 13 10.08 3.52 2.53
CA PHE A 13 10.46 4.40 3.64
C PHE A 13 11.70 5.25 3.30
N LEU A 14 12.76 4.64 2.77
CA LEU A 14 13.98 5.36 2.40
C LEU A 14 13.71 6.43 1.34
N VAL A 15 12.98 6.07 0.28
CA VAL A 15 12.61 7.00 -0.80
C VAL A 15 11.75 8.14 -0.26
N SER A 16 10.81 7.86 0.63
CA SER A 16 9.95 8.88 1.26
C SER A 16 10.76 9.88 2.09
N VAL A 17 11.72 9.39 2.88
CA VAL A 17 12.65 10.23 3.63
C VAL A 17 13.49 11.09 2.67
N MET A 18 14.00 10.50 1.59
CA MET A 18 14.81 11.24 0.62
C MET A 18 14.01 12.34 -0.07
N TYR A 19 12.79 12.04 -0.52
CA TYR A 19 11.87 13.01 -1.11
C TYR A 19 11.60 14.20 -0.16
N HIS A 20 11.13 13.92 1.05
CA HIS A 20 10.74 14.98 1.98
C HIS A 20 11.93 15.76 2.54
N THR A 21 13.09 15.14 2.70
CA THR A 21 14.30 15.89 3.10
C THR A 21 14.81 16.78 1.99
N GLU A 22 14.74 16.34 0.74
CA GLU A 22 15.11 17.15 -0.41
C GLU A 22 14.26 18.41 -0.52
N GLU A 23 12.94 18.23 -0.41
CA GLU A 23 11.97 19.31 -0.50
C GLU A 23 12.12 20.35 0.62
N ILE A 24 12.49 19.93 1.83
CA ILE A 24 12.63 20.84 2.99
C ILE A 24 13.98 21.56 2.96
N LEU A 25 15.05 20.86 2.56
CA LEU A 25 16.43 21.34 2.68
C LEU A 25 17.00 21.88 1.36
N ASP A 26 16.24 21.81 0.27
CA ASP A 26 16.63 22.23 -1.08
C ASP A 26 17.98 21.60 -1.51
N MET A 27 18.15 20.32 -1.19
CA MET A 27 19.34 19.53 -1.54
C MET A 27 19.11 18.74 -2.83
N GLN A 28 20.10 18.00 -3.33
CA GLN A 28 19.91 17.04 -4.42
C GLN A 28 20.55 15.71 -4.06
N TRP A 29 19.73 14.72 -3.78
CA TRP A 29 20.24 13.37 -3.56
C TRP A 29 20.51 12.68 -4.90
N PHE A 30 21.72 12.16 -5.07
CA PHE A 30 22.14 11.43 -6.27
C PHE A 30 21.92 12.18 -7.60
N GLY A 31 21.87 13.51 -7.57
CA GLY A 31 21.61 14.34 -8.76
C GLY A 31 20.17 14.24 -9.30
N MET A 32 19.25 13.69 -8.51
CA MET A 32 17.81 13.70 -8.81
C MET A 32 17.18 14.98 -8.25
N ASN A 33 16.02 15.36 -8.79
CA ASN A 33 15.23 16.50 -8.33
C ASN A 33 13.96 16.04 -7.60
N ASP A 34 13.27 17.01 -7.00
CA ASP A 34 12.02 16.86 -6.27
C ASP A 34 10.98 15.99 -7.02
N GLY A 35 10.79 16.25 -8.32
CA GLY A 35 9.83 15.53 -9.14
C GLY A 35 10.18 14.06 -9.38
N ASN A 36 11.47 13.74 -9.47
CA ASN A 36 11.92 12.36 -9.61
C ASN A 36 11.75 11.59 -8.31
N TRP A 37 12.08 12.20 -7.17
CA TRP A 37 11.86 11.59 -5.86
C TRP A 37 10.38 11.44 -5.54
N HIS A 38 9.56 12.45 -5.86
CA HIS A 38 8.11 12.40 -5.72
C HIS A 38 7.52 11.22 -6.50
N ARG A 39 7.98 11.01 -7.75
CA ARG A 39 7.56 9.87 -8.57
C ARG A 39 7.91 8.54 -7.90
N MET A 40 9.14 8.41 -7.40
CA MET A 40 9.56 7.18 -6.73
C MET A 40 8.75 6.93 -5.45
N ASP A 41 8.53 7.96 -4.63
CA ASP A 41 7.74 7.86 -3.40
C ASP A 41 6.32 7.37 -3.72
N ASN A 42 5.68 7.98 -4.72
CA ASN A 42 4.37 7.53 -5.21
C ASN A 42 4.40 6.08 -5.69
N ILE A 43 5.41 5.65 -6.46
CA ILE A 43 5.49 4.26 -6.95
C ILE A 43 5.47 3.28 -5.77
N PHE A 44 6.30 3.50 -4.75
CA PHE A 44 6.36 2.59 -3.60
C PHE A 44 5.12 2.68 -2.71
N ALA A 45 4.59 3.87 -2.48
CA ALA A 45 3.37 4.07 -1.70
C ALA A 45 2.16 3.38 -2.36
N ILE A 46 1.94 3.62 -3.65
CA ILE A 46 0.87 2.99 -4.43
C ILE A 46 1.07 1.48 -4.48
N GLN A 47 2.31 1.01 -4.67
CA GLN A 47 2.60 -0.42 -4.68
C GLN A 47 2.30 -1.09 -3.33
N GLY A 48 2.50 -0.40 -2.21
CA GLY A 48 2.07 -0.86 -0.90
C GLY A 48 0.57 -1.12 -0.84
N PHE A 49 -0.25 -0.19 -1.36
CA PHE A 49 -1.70 -0.35 -1.44
C PHE A 49 -2.13 -1.47 -2.40
N THR A 50 -1.55 -1.58 -3.59
CA THR A 50 -1.89 -2.66 -4.53
C THR A 50 -1.52 -4.03 -3.96
N SER A 51 -0.37 -4.12 -3.28
CA SER A 51 0.08 -5.33 -2.58
C SER A 51 -0.89 -5.75 -1.47
N LEU A 52 -1.44 -4.79 -0.73
CA LEU A 52 -2.49 -5.06 0.27
C LEU A 52 -3.74 -5.69 -0.35
N TRP A 53 -4.17 -5.24 -1.53
CA TRP A 53 -5.31 -5.84 -2.22
C TRP A 53 -5.02 -7.25 -2.70
N VAL A 54 -3.83 -7.50 -3.26
CA VAL A 54 -3.38 -8.86 -3.63
C VAL A 54 -3.37 -9.77 -2.39
N LEU A 55 -2.90 -9.26 -1.26
CA LEU A 55 -2.91 -9.96 0.02
C LEU A 55 -4.32 -10.38 0.42
N PHE A 56 -5.28 -9.46 0.29
CA PHE A 56 -6.67 -9.74 0.60
C PHE A 56 -7.30 -10.74 -0.32
N MET A 57 -6.83 -10.92 -1.56
CA MET A 57 -7.34 -11.95 -2.45
C MET A 57 -7.06 -13.36 -1.94
N ASN A 58 -5.96 -13.60 -1.18
CA ASN A 58 -5.55 -14.93 -0.74
C ASN A 58 -5.45 -15.93 -1.92
N ASN A 59 -4.58 -15.64 -2.89
CA ASN A 59 -4.34 -16.52 -4.03
C ASN A 59 -3.26 -17.56 -3.73
N THR A 60 -2.94 -18.38 -4.73
CA THR A 60 -1.74 -19.21 -4.67
C THR A 60 -0.48 -18.33 -4.82
N PRO A 61 0.69 -18.75 -4.30
CA PRO A 61 1.92 -17.97 -4.38
C PRO A 61 2.30 -17.51 -5.80
N LYS A 62 2.07 -18.38 -6.81
CA LYS A 62 2.36 -18.06 -8.22
C LYS A 62 1.47 -16.96 -8.76
N VAL A 63 0.19 -16.96 -8.38
CA VAL A 63 -0.76 -15.93 -8.80
C VAL A 63 -0.43 -14.61 -8.12
N ASP A 64 -0.10 -14.62 -6.83
CA ASP A 64 0.32 -13.41 -6.11
C ASP A 64 1.59 -12.80 -6.72
N GLU A 65 2.59 -13.62 -7.06
CA GLU A 65 3.80 -13.15 -7.73
C GLU A 65 3.48 -12.49 -9.08
N PHE A 66 2.70 -13.17 -9.92
CA PHE A 66 2.27 -12.61 -11.21
C PHE A 66 1.51 -11.28 -11.07
N LEU A 67 0.58 -11.21 -10.12
CA LEU A 67 -0.20 -9.99 -9.86
C LEU A 67 0.67 -8.86 -9.33
N ARG A 68 1.61 -9.12 -8.42
CA ARG A 68 2.53 -8.10 -7.88
C ARG A 68 3.37 -7.46 -8.98
N TRP A 69 3.93 -8.27 -9.89
CA TRP A 69 4.70 -7.77 -11.03
C TRP A 69 3.84 -7.00 -12.03
N THR A 70 2.65 -7.53 -12.33
CA THR A 70 1.70 -6.86 -13.25
C THR A 70 1.26 -5.51 -12.69
N LEU A 71 0.90 -5.46 -11.41
CA LEU A 71 0.49 -4.22 -10.74
C LEU A 71 1.65 -3.24 -10.59
N MET A 72 2.86 -3.72 -10.29
CA MET A 72 4.06 -2.87 -10.27
C MET A 72 4.28 -2.19 -11.63
N PHE A 73 4.19 -2.94 -12.72
CA PHE A 73 4.29 -2.38 -14.07
C PHE A 73 3.21 -1.32 -14.32
N LEU A 74 1.97 -1.57 -13.93
CA LEU A 74 0.89 -0.58 -14.05
C LEU A 74 1.17 0.67 -13.23
N VAL A 75 1.62 0.53 -11.98
CA VAL A 75 1.98 1.67 -11.12
C VAL A 75 3.05 2.52 -11.79
N ILE A 76 4.14 1.90 -12.29
CA ILE A 76 5.21 2.61 -13.00
C ILE A 76 4.64 3.32 -14.25
N TRP A 77 3.82 2.63 -15.05
CA TRP A 77 3.22 3.20 -16.24
C TRP A 77 2.37 4.44 -15.94
N PHE A 78 1.51 4.38 -14.93
CA PHE A 78 0.69 5.53 -14.53
C PHE A 78 1.54 6.67 -13.97
N GLN A 79 2.55 6.38 -13.15
CA GLN A 79 3.43 7.40 -12.59
C GLN A 79 4.33 8.07 -13.64
N GLU A 80 4.70 7.35 -14.71
CA GLU A 80 5.42 7.90 -15.85
C GLU A 80 4.57 8.87 -16.69
N ARG A 81 3.24 8.64 -16.76
CA ARG A 81 2.31 9.58 -17.43
C ARG A 81 2.22 10.93 -16.72
N GLY A 82 2.60 10.98 -15.44
CA GLY A 82 2.67 12.21 -14.66
C GLY A 82 2.35 11.94 -13.19
N PRO A 83 3.32 12.12 -12.27
CA PRO A 83 3.15 11.73 -10.86
C PRO A 83 2.23 12.67 -10.07
N TRP A 84 2.08 13.92 -10.53
CA TRP A 84 1.25 14.95 -9.87
C TRP A 84 -0.25 14.85 -10.20
N HIS A 85 -0.61 13.99 -11.15
CA HIS A 85 -1.99 13.75 -11.53
C HIS A 85 -2.60 12.71 -10.59
N LEU A 86 -3.55 13.13 -9.76
CA LEU A 86 -4.19 12.27 -8.75
C LEU A 86 -4.79 11.00 -9.38
N GLU A 87 -5.33 11.08 -10.59
CA GLU A 87 -5.86 9.93 -11.31
C GLU A 87 -4.80 8.85 -11.54
N ASN A 88 -3.54 9.22 -11.77
CA ASN A 88 -2.45 8.27 -11.96
C ASN A 88 -2.03 7.59 -10.66
N ALA A 89 -2.27 8.22 -9.51
CA ALA A 89 -2.05 7.60 -8.20
C ALA A 89 -3.21 6.67 -7.80
N VAL A 90 -4.45 7.07 -8.09
CA VAL A 90 -5.66 6.35 -7.66
C VAL A 90 -5.98 5.14 -8.54
N MET A 91 -5.78 5.25 -9.86
CA MET A 91 -6.20 4.20 -10.81
C MET A 91 -5.60 2.81 -10.51
N PRO A 92 -4.29 2.64 -10.25
CA PRO A 92 -3.74 1.32 -9.93
C PRO A 92 -4.37 0.69 -8.68
N VAL A 93 -4.63 1.51 -7.65
CA VAL A 93 -5.26 1.05 -6.40
C VAL A 93 -6.70 0.61 -6.65
N VAL A 94 -7.47 1.39 -7.41
CA VAL A 94 -8.86 1.06 -7.78
C VAL A 94 -8.92 -0.22 -8.59
N LEU A 95 -8.01 -0.42 -9.55
CA LEU A 95 -7.93 -1.65 -10.34
C LEU A 95 -7.66 -2.86 -9.44
N ALA A 96 -6.67 -2.78 -8.54
CA ALA A 96 -6.36 -3.86 -7.62
C ALA A 96 -7.54 -4.18 -6.67
N ALA A 97 -8.21 -3.15 -6.16
CA ALA A 97 -9.42 -3.30 -5.34
C ALA A 97 -10.58 -3.97 -6.14
N ALA A 98 -10.80 -3.54 -7.38
CA ALA A 98 -11.82 -4.11 -8.26
C ALA A 98 -11.55 -5.58 -8.58
N MET A 99 -10.29 -5.97 -8.80
CA MET A 99 -9.90 -7.38 -8.96
C MET A 99 -10.21 -8.21 -7.71
N CYS A 100 -9.93 -7.65 -6.53
CA CYS A 100 -10.21 -8.31 -5.25
C CYS A 100 -11.71 -8.51 -5.05
N LEU A 101 -12.49 -7.45 -5.27
CA LEU A 101 -13.96 -7.51 -5.20
C LEU A 101 -14.53 -8.50 -6.24
N GLY A 102 -14.06 -8.44 -7.48
CA GLY A 102 -14.48 -9.34 -8.56
C GLY A 102 -14.26 -10.81 -8.21
N LYS A 103 -13.12 -11.14 -7.61
CA LYS A 103 -12.85 -12.50 -7.09
C LYS A 103 -13.89 -12.93 -6.05
N TYR A 104 -14.22 -12.07 -5.09
CA TYR A 104 -15.17 -12.42 -4.03
C TYR A 104 -16.61 -12.48 -4.49
N LEU A 105 -17.00 -11.63 -5.44
CA LEU A 105 -18.29 -11.72 -6.10
C LEU A 105 -18.42 -13.02 -6.88
N TYR A 106 -17.35 -13.44 -7.58
CA TYR A 106 -17.32 -14.71 -8.32
C TYR A 106 -17.39 -15.94 -7.39
N LEU A 107 -16.67 -15.93 -6.26
CA LEU A 107 -16.67 -17.04 -5.30
C LEU A 107 -17.93 -17.10 -4.42
N GLY A 108 -18.71 -16.01 -4.34
CA GLY A 108 -19.97 -15.96 -3.58
C GLY A 108 -19.81 -16.00 -2.06
N HIS A 109 -18.59 -15.90 -1.52
CA HIS A 109 -18.36 -15.82 -0.08
C HIS A 109 -17.17 -14.90 0.26
N PRO A 110 -17.27 -14.09 1.33
CA PRO A 110 -16.18 -13.23 1.77
C PRO A 110 -14.98 -14.04 2.31
N PRO A 111 -13.80 -13.41 2.45
CA PRO A 111 -12.63 -14.06 3.03
C PRO A 111 -12.87 -14.51 4.47
N ARG A 112 -12.93 -15.84 4.70
CA ARG A 112 -13.14 -16.47 6.02
C ARG A 112 -12.03 -16.22 7.04
N PHE A 113 -10.90 -15.69 6.61
CA PHE A 113 -9.67 -15.53 7.40
C PHE A 113 -9.58 -14.16 8.11
N LEU A 114 -10.63 -13.33 8.09
CA LEU A 114 -10.61 -12.02 8.75
C LEU A 114 -10.76 -12.19 10.27
N ASN A 115 -9.65 -12.16 11.01
CA ASN A 115 -9.72 -11.78 12.42
C ASN A 115 -10.26 -10.36 12.48
N GLN A 116 -11.52 -10.23 12.89
CA GLN A 116 -12.28 -9.00 12.71
C GLN A 116 -11.64 -7.83 13.46
N LYS A 117 -11.08 -8.06 14.65
CA LYS A 117 -10.54 -6.98 15.49
C LYS A 117 -9.35 -6.23 14.86
N PRO A 118 -8.20 -6.86 14.53
CA PRO A 118 -7.09 -6.16 13.90
C PRO A 118 -7.47 -5.58 12.53
N PHE A 119 -8.34 -6.26 11.78
CA PHE A 119 -8.84 -5.72 10.51
C PHE A 119 -9.59 -4.40 10.68
N TRP A 120 -10.53 -4.33 11.62
CA TRP A 120 -11.29 -3.10 11.90
C TRP A 120 -10.40 -1.99 12.46
N ILE A 121 -9.39 -2.33 13.28
CA ILE A 121 -8.40 -1.35 13.75
C ILE A 121 -7.59 -0.81 12.57
N GLY A 122 -7.08 -1.68 11.70
CA GLY A 122 -6.34 -1.28 10.50
C GLY A 122 -7.19 -0.40 9.57
N LEU A 123 -8.46 -0.76 9.37
CA LEU A 123 -9.39 0.05 8.58
C LEU A 123 -9.68 1.41 9.23
N GLY A 124 -9.82 1.45 10.56
CA GLY A 124 -9.98 2.71 11.30
C GLY A 124 -8.76 3.62 11.18
N MET A 125 -7.54 3.06 11.27
CA MET A 125 -6.29 3.80 11.07
C MET A 125 -6.17 4.29 9.62
N LEU A 126 -6.54 3.47 8.63
CA LEU A 126 -6.56 3.89 7.23
C LEU A 126 -7.55 5.04 6.99
N GLY A 127 -8.73 4.98 7.62
CA GLY A 127 -9.72 6.07 7.57
C GLY A 127 -9.22 7.37 8.19
N ALA A 128 -8.58 7.31 9.36
CA ALA A 128 -7.94 8.47 9.99
C ALA A 128 -6.82 9.03 9.10
N GLY A 129 -6.00 8.15 8.52
CA GLY A 129 -5.01 8.50 7.52
C GLY A 129 -5.64 9.24 6.33
N LEU A 130 -6.73 8.73 5.76
CA LEU A 130 -7.40 9.36 4.63
C LEU A 130 -7.86 10.79 4.94
N CYS A 131 -8.37 11.04 6.15
CA CYS A 131 -8.70 12.40 6.59
C CYS A 131 -7.45 13.30 6.61
N CYS A 132 -6.32 12.80 7.10
CA CYS A 132 -5.04 13.50 7.09
C CYS A 132 -4.51 13.73 5.66
N PHE A 133 -4.67 12.76 4.75
CA PHE A 133 -4.31 12.88 3.35
C PHE A 133 -5.08 13.99 2.65
N ILE A 134 -6.42 13.98 2.75
CA ILE A 134 -7.27 15.00 2.13
C ILE A 134 -6.90 16.40 2.62
N ARG A 135 -6.63 16.54 3.93
CA ARG A 135 -6.22 17.82 4.51
C ARG A 135 -4.78 18.21 4.14
N GLY A 136 -3.89 17.23 3.99
CA GLY A 136 -2.50 17.42 3.59
C GLY A 136 -2.29 17.65 2.09
N LEU A 137 -3.35 17.56 1.26
CA LEU A 137 -3.30 18.01 -0.13
C LEU A 137 -3.37 19.54 -0.26
N ASP A 138 -3.79 20.24 0.79
CA ASP A 138 -3.86 21.70 0.80
C ASP A 138 -2.58 22.29 1.41
N ASP A 139 -1.58 22.52 0.56
CA ASP A 139 -0.29 23.09 0.95
C ASP A 139 -0.41 24.42 1.71
N LYS A 140 -1.50 25.19 1.50
CA LYS A 140 -1.70 26.47 2.19
C LYS A 140 -2.07 26.29 3.66
N HIS A 141 -2.81 25.23 3.98
CA HIS A 141 -3.28 24.94 5.34
C HIS A 141 -2.46 23.86 6.04
N ASP A 142 -1.62 23.11 5.31
CA ASP A 142 -0.65 22.15 5.84
C ASP A 142 0.80 22.54 5.49
N TYR A 143 1.15 23.81 5.70
CA TYR A 143 2.48 24.35 5.35
C TYR A 143 3.66 23.63 6.04
N LEU A 144 3.42 23.02 7.22
CA LEU A 144 4.40 22.20 7.93
C LEU A 144 4.36 20.71 7.54
N ARG A 145 3.45 20.33 6.62
CA ARG A 145 3.21 18.95 6.20
C ARG A 145 2.91 18.00 7.36
N ILE A 146 2.28 18.48 8.42
CA ILE A 146 1.96 17.67 9.60
C ILE A 146 0.85 16.68 9.26
N CYS A 147 -0.19 17.12 8.54
CA CYS A 147 -1.25 16.21 8.12
C CYS A 147 -0.71 15.19 7.11
N HIS A 148 0.12 15.63 6.17
CA HIS A 148 0.81 14.72 5.24
C HIS A 148 1.71 13.70 5.97
N SER A 149 2.47 14.13 6.98
CA SER A 149 3.32 13.23 7.79
C SER A 149 2.49 12.22 8.58
N LEU A 150 1.37 12.67 9.17
CA LEU A 150 0.44 11.81 9.90
C LEU A 150 -0.23 10.79 8.98
N TRP A 151 -0.50 11.14 7.72
CA TRP A 151 -0.99 10.19 6.71
C TRP A 151 -0.05 8.99 6.58
N HIS A 152 1.25 9.21 6.36
CA HIS A 152 2.24 8.13 6.27
C HIS A 152 2.30 7.28 7.54
N GLY A 153 2.22 7.92 8.70
CA GLY A 153 2.17 7.23 10.00
C GLY A 153 0.94 6.34 10.16
N PHE A 154 -0.26 6.87 9.88
CA PHE A 154 -1.51 6.11 9.97
C PHE A 154 -1.56 4.96 8.96
N VAL A 155 -1.10 5.16 7.72
CA VAL A 155 -1.03 4.11 6.70
C VAL A 155 -0.07 3.00 7.11
N SER A 156 1.09 3.34 7.68
CA SER A 156 2.07 2.36 8.18
C SER A 156 1.49 1.51 9.33
N ILE A 157 0.80 2.15 10.28
CA ILE A 157 0.11 1.45 11.38
C ILE A 157 -1.01 0.55 10.84
N ALA A 158 -1.80 1.04 9.89
CA ALA A 158 -2.84 0.25 9.24
C ALA A 158 -2.25 -0.99 8.55
N GLY A 159 -1.15 -0.82 7.81
CA GLY A 159 -0.39 -1.89 7.18
C GLY A 159 0.07 -2.96 8.19
N TYR A 160 0.60 -2.54 9.34
CA TYR A 160 0.98 -3.47 10.42
C TYR A 160 -0.20 -4.32 10.90
N PHE A 161 -1.36 -3.72 11.14
CA PHE A 161 -2.54 -4.47 11.58
C PHE A 161 -3.10 -5.40 10.51
N PHE A 162 -3.08 -4.99 9.23
CA PHE A 162 -3.47 -5.86 8.13
C PHE A 162 -2.50 -7.04 7.96
N TRP A 163 -1.21 -6.83 8.19
CA TRP A 163 -0.20 -7.89 8.15
C TRP A 163 -0.32 -8.87 9.32
N HIS A 164 -0.46 -8.36 10.55
CA HIS A 164 -0.56 -9.19 11.76
C HIS A 164 -1.77 -10.16 11.73
N ARG A 165 -2.77 -9.86 10.89
CA ARG A 165 -3.90 -10.75 10.63
C ARG A 165 -3.52 -12.03 9.86
N MET A 166 -2.40 -12.06 9.12
CA MET A 166 -2.00 -13.21 8.31
C MET A 166 -1.16 -14.26 9.04
N ASP A 167 -0.28 -13.86 9.96
CA ASP A 167 0.63 -14.79 10.64
C ASP A 167 -0.10 -15.88 11.46
N ARG A 168 -1.37 -15.67 11.80
CA ARG A 168 -2.16 -16.67 12.52
C ARG A 168 -2.61 -17.87 11.69
N HIS A 169 -2.49 -17.84 10.37
CA HIS A 169 -2.84 -18.99 9.52
C HIS A 169 -1.65 -19.90 9.16
N VAL A 170 -0.41 -19.48 9.41
CA VAL A 170 0.78 -20.32 9.18
C VAL A 170 1.05 -21.25 10.38
N GLY A 171 0.49 -20.94 11.56
CA GLY A 171 0.66 -21.74 12.79
C GLY A 171 -0.27 -22.96 12.92
N ASP A 172 -1.39 -23.00 12.20
CA ASP A 172 -2.40 -24.07 12.32
C ASP A 172 -2.27 -25.17 11.25
N GLY A 173 -1.06 -25.40 10.75
CA GLY A 173 -0.71 -26.54 9.88
C GLY A 173 -0.84 -27.92 10.54
N LYS A 174 -1.65 -28.06 11.59
CA LYS A 174 -1.95 -29.34 12.26
C LYS A 174 -3.37 -29.88 12.02
N ASP A 175 -4.28 -29.14 11.40
CA ASP A 175 -5.70 -29.55 11.35
C ASP A 175 -6.32 -29.73 9.96
N SER A 176 -5.51 -30.11 8.96
CA SER A 176 -6.02 -30.61 7.66
C SER A 176 -5.66 -32.07 7.39
N ARG A 177 -5.60 -32.89 8.45
CA ARG A 177 -5.89 -34.32 8.34
C ARG A 177 -7.31 -34.54 8.83
N MET A 178 -8.11 -35.20 7.99
CA MET A 178 -9.51 -35.59 8.18
C MET A 178 -10.55 -34.55 7.78
N THR A 179 -10.91 -34.56 6.50
CA THR A 179 -12.17 -35.18 6.06
C THR A 179 -12.06 -35.57 4.60
N VAL A 180 -12.48 -36.81 4.33
CA VAL A 180 -12.57 -37.51 3.05
C VAL A 180 -13.52 -36.80 2.10
#